data_AF-A0A2N2NRT2-F1
#
_entry.id   AF-A0A2N2NRT2-F1
#
_cell.length_a   1.000
_cell.length_b   1.000
_cell.length_c   1.000
_cell.angle_alpha   90.00
_cell.angle_beta   90.00
_cell.angle_gamma   90.00
#
_symmetry.space_group_name_H-M   'P 1'
#
loop_
_entity.id
_entity.type
_entity.pdbx_description
1 polymer ?
#
loop_
_entity_poly.entity_id
_entity_poly.type
_entity_poly.pdbx_seq_one_letter_code
_entity_poly.pdbx_strand_id
1 'polypeptide(L)'
;MITISKATRYTFDWKSSPYAIGAVVVQGGPMDNVFFYDPAVNSDTELYPYDSGTKKKETISHISFCWNKTDDNGDDECYQEETAWAAGLPYVGANQWAMYVPYFGEALTVNLLAGQYMDAGTITFSAPVGGYVTITVNLENGFVFYYDLADEEEDDNLKVQDYEFPPEGNPAIGKFDWKTFIPGGSTTGTIVVPVNNYYGVHLDVAYPVECE
;
A
#
# COMPACT_ATOMS: atom_id res chain seq x y z
N MET A 1 12.19 8.45 9.39
CA MET A 1 11.74 9.25 10.56
C MET A 1 11.96 10.71 10.27
N ILE A 2 10.88 11.51 10.30
CA ILE A 2 10.93 12.97 10.21
C ILE A 2 10.95 13.55 11.63
N THR A 3 11.85 14.51 11.88
CA THR A 3 11.87 15.30 13.11
C THR A 3 11.62 16.75 12.77
N ILE A 4 10.56 17.33 13.34
CA ILE A 4 10.26 18.77 13.25
C ILE A 4 10.84 19.46 14.50
N SER A 5 11.48 20.60 14.30
CA SER A 5 12.05 21.40 15.40
C SER A 5 11.87 22.90 15.15
N LYS A 6 12.07 23.71 16.20
CA LYS A 6 11.86 25.16 16.21
C LYS A 6 10.51 25.60 15.59
N ALA A 7 9.50 24.75 15.70
CA ALA A 7 8.21 24.99 15.09
C ALA A 7 7.49 26.15 15.78
N THR A 8 7.03 27.07 14.96
CA THR A 8 6.05 28.10 15.30
C THR A 8 4.82 27.90 14.43
N ARG A 9 3.76 28.68 14.65
CA ARG A 9 2.60 28.69 13.74
C ARG A 9 2.92 29.19 12.32
N TYR A 10 4.15 29.64 12.07
CA TYR A 10 4.55 30.29 10.81
C TYR A 10 5.76 29.66 10.14
N THR A 11 6.61 28.98 10.90
CA THR A 11 7.88 28.44 10.42
C THR A 11 8.25 27.16 11.16
N PHE A 12 9.07 26.32 10.55
CA PHE A 12 9.65 25.16 11.21
C PHE A 12 10.98 24.76 10.55
N ASP A 13 11.79 24.03 11.30
CA ASP A 13 12.96 23.31 10.80
C ASP A 13 12.63 21.83 10.73
N TRP A 14 13.23 21.09 9.81
CA TRP A 14 13.04 19.65 9.71
C TRP A 14 14.36 18.91 9.50
N LYS A 15 14.37 17.64 9.92
CA LYS A 15 15.41 16.66 9.62
C LYS A 15 14.77 15.32 9.27
N SER A 16 15.40 14.57 8.38
CA SER A 16 14.97 13.23 7.97
C SER A 16 16.12 12.23 8.00
N SER A 17 15.83 11.01 8.45
CA SER A 17 16.71 9.84 8.37
C SER A 17 15.87 8.55 8.30
N PRO A 18 16.24 7.55 7.47
CA PRO A 18 17.40 7.53 6.58
C PRO A 18 17.18 8.32 5.27
N TYR A 19 15.93 8.48 4.83
CA TYR A 19 15.63 9.01 3.50
C TYR A 19 15.84 10.53 3.38
N ALA A 20 16.52 10.93 2.31
CA ALA A 20 16.62 12.34 1.91
C ALA A 20 15.31 12.80 1.27
N ILE A 21 14.93 14.05 1.48
CA ILE A 21 13.66 14.63 1.02
C ILE A 21 13.91 15.42 -0.27
N GLY A 22 13.12 15.13 -1.30
CA GLY A 22 13.16 15.83 -2.59
C GLY A 22 12.19 17.02 -2.64
N ALA A 23 11.11 16.99 -1.86
CA ALA A 23 10.26 18.17 -1.69
C ALA A 23 9.56 18.25 -0.33
N VAL A 24 9.27 19.46 0.13
CA VAL A 24 8.38 19.72 1.27
C VAL A 24 7.29 20.68 0.85
N VAL A 25 6.03 20.28 1.02
CA VAL A 25 4.85 21.11 0.78
C VAL A 25 4.40 21.69 2.12
N VAL A 26 4.35 23.02 2.21
CA VAL A 26 3.90 23.76 3.40
C VAL A 26 2.63 24.50 3.05
N GLN A 27 1.51 24.01 3.59
CA GLN A 27 0.19 24.55 3.31
C GLN A 27 -0.17 25.63 4.33
N GLY A 28 -0.72 26.74 3.84
CA GLY A 28 -1.25 27.80 4.69
C GLY A 28 -2.01 28.87 3.92
N GLY A 29 -3.25 29.15 4.32
CA GLY A 29 -4.11 30.08 3.61
C GLY A 29 -4.61 29.48 2.27
N PRO A 30 -4.73 30.27 1.19
CA PRO A 30 -5.30 29.81 -0.08
C PRO A 30 -4.29 29.12 -1.02
N MET A 31 -3.01 29.05 -0.65
CA MET A 31 -1.94 28.52 -1.51
C MET A 31 -0.91 27.74 -0.69
N ASP A 32 -0.16 26.89 -1.38
CA ASP A 32 0.92 26.08 -0.81
C ASP A 32 2.28 26.64 -1.24
N ASN A 33 3.28 26.50 -0.35
CA ASN A 33 4.67 26.73 -0.71
C ASN A 33 5.39 25.39 -0.83
N VAL A 34 6.06 25.16 -1.95
CA VAL A 34 6.76 23.90 -2.23
C VAL A 34 8.25 24.18 -2.30
N PHE A 35 8.99 23.55 -1.38
CA PHE A 35 10.45 23.59 -1.32
C PHE A 35 10.98 22.35 -2.03
N PHE A 36 11.64 22.52 -3.18
CA PHE A 36 12.26 21.44 -3.94
C PHE A 36 13.77 21.35 -3.63
N TYR A 37 14.29 20.14 -3.57
CA TYR A 37 15.70 19.86 -3.32
C TYR A 37 16.24 18.91 -4.38
N ASP A 38 17.22 19.37 -5.15
CA ASP A 38 17.97 18.57 -6.11
C ASP A 38 19.48 18.87 -5.96
N PRO A 39 20.29 17.93 -5.45
CA PRO A 39 19.88 16.60 -4.96
C PRO A 39 19.03 16.69 -3.69
N ALA A 40 18.30 15.62 -3.38
CA ALA A 40 17.52 15.50 -2.14
C ALA A 40 18.40 15.71 -0.89
N VAL A 41 17.84 16.31 0.17
CA VAL A 41 18.59 16.67 1.39
C VAL A 41 18.01 16.05 2.65
N ASN A 42 18.78 15.94 3.72
CA ASN A 42 18.31 15.39 5.01
C ASN A 42 17.82 16.44 6.00
N SER A 43 17.86 17.73 5.68
CA SER A 43 17.36 18.80 6.55
C SER A 43 17.24 20.12 5.82
N ASP A 44 16.30 20.95 6.25
CA ASP A 44 16.26 22.38 5.95
C ASP A 44 15.64 23.16 7.13
N THR A 45 15.77 24.48 7.11
CA THR A 45 15.41 25.37 8.21
C THR A 45 14.48 26.49 7.73
N GLU A 46 13.67 26.99 8.65
CA GLU A 46 12.79 28.16 8.45
C GLU A 46 11.76 28.02 7.32
N LEU A 47 11.29 26.80 7.03
CA LEU A 47 10.24 26.57 6.03
C LEU A 47 8.93 27.24 6.44
N TYR A 48 8.22 27.82 5.47
CA TYR A 48 7.05 28.68 5.69
C TYR A 48 5.98 28.49 4.60
N PRO A 49 4.69 28.71 4.92
CA PRO A 49 3.62 28.63 3.93
C PRO A 49 3.70 29.78 2.93
N TYR A 50 2.93 29.74 1.84
CA TYR A 50 3.00 30.77 0.81
C TYR A 50 2.79 32.17 1.40
N ASP A 51 3.76 33.06 1.18
CA ASP A 51 3.67 34.46 1.58
C ASP A 51 3.29 35.31 0.37
N SER A 52 2.04 35.75 0.33
CA SER A 52 1.53 36.66 -0.71
C SER A 52 2.15 38.07 -0.67
N GLY A 53 3.04 38.35 0.29
CA GLY A 53 3.63 39.68 0.51
C GLY A 53 2.64 40.69 1.12
N THR A 54 1.43 40.25 1.45
CA THR A 54 0.46 41.07 2.19
C THR A 54 0.79 41.02 3.69
N LYS A 55 0.38 42.02 4.47
CA LYS A 55 0.70 42.14 5.91
C LYS A 55 0.24 40.95 6.78
N LYS A 56 -0.47 39.97 6.21
CA LYS A 56 -0.97 38.79 6.90
C LYS A 56 -0.06 37.61 6.55
N LYS A 57 0.80 37.24 7.50
CA LYS A 57 1.53 35.97 7.44
C LYS A 57 0.55 34.84 7.67
N GLU A 58 0.41 33.95 6.69
CA GLU A 58 -0.45 32.78 6.82
C GLU A 58 0.14 31.79 7.83
N THR A 59 -0.73 31.11 8.56
CA THR A 59 -0.32 30.07 9.52
C THR A 59 -0.25 28.72 8.84
N ILE A 60 0.69 27.90 9.27
CA ILE A 60 0.84 26.52 8.78
C ILE A 60 -0.38 25.71 9.21
N SER A 61 -1.06 25.09 8.26
CA SER A 61 -2.15 24.12 8.52
C SER A 61 -1.69 22.69 8.34
N HIS A 62 -0.83 22.42 7.35
CA HIS A 62 -0.34 21.08 7.03
C HIS A 62 1.07 21.14 6.45
N ILE A 63 1.81 20.04 6.62
CA ILE A 63 3.15 19.84 6.08
C ILE A 63 3.20 18.44 5.48
N SER A 64 3.61 18.34 4.22
CA SER A 64 3.84 17.06 3.55
C SER A 64 5.32 16.96 3.13
N PHE A 65 5.91 15.78 3.31
CA PHE A 65 7.29 15.48 2.91
C PHE A 65 7.24 14.49 1.77
N CYS A 66 7.95 14.77 0.69
CA CYS A 66 8.05 13.91 -0.48
C CYS A 66 9.49 13.41 -0.61
N TRP A 67 9.68 12.10 -0.64
CA TRP A 67 10.98 11.46 -0.81
C TRP A 67 10.85 10.25 -1.72
N ASN A 68 11.94 9.92 -2.41
CA ASN A 68 12.10 8.62 -3.04
C ASN A 68 12.73 7.68 -2.01
N LYS A 69 12.23 6.45 -1.95
CA LYS A 69 12.92 5.40 -1.21
C LYS A 69 14.15 5.02 -2.04
N THR A 70 15.31 4.93 -1.40
CA THR A 70 16.55 4.48 -2.03
C THR A 70 16.91 3.10 -1.50
N ASP A 71 17.53 2.28 -2.35
CA ASP A 71 17.98 0.93 -2.02
C ASP A 71 19.26 0.96 -1.17
N ASP A 72 19.82 -0.21 -0.85
CA ASP A 72 21.05 -0.34 -0.06
C ASP A 72 22.29 0.25 -0.77
N ASN A 73 22.24 0.46 -2.09
CA ASN A 73 23.31 1.05 -2.88
C ASN A 73 23.18 2.58 -3.00
N GLY A 74 22.05 3.14 -2.55
CA GLY A 74 21.75 4.56 -2.63
C GLY A 74 21.11 4.98 -3.96
N ASP A 75 20.67 4.01 -4.76
CA ASP A 75 19.92 4.24 -5.99
C ASP A 75 18.42 4.32 -5.68
N ASP A 76 17.65 5.06 -6.50
CA ASP A 76 16.20 5.15 -6.32
C ASP A 76 15.56 3.75 -6.46
N GLU A 77 14.67 3.38 -5.54
CA GLU A 77 13.87 2.16 -5.66
C GLU A 77 12.65 2.45 -6.55
N CYS A 78 12.64 1.84 -7.73
CA CYS A 78 11.45 1.80 -8.56
C CYS A 78 10.67 0.52 -8.30
N TYR A 79 9.35 0.60 -8.43
CA TYR A 79 8.45 -0.52 -8.22
C TYR A 79 7.58 -0.72 -9.46
N GLN A 80 7.39 -1.98 -9.83
CA GLN A 80 6.44 -2.38 -10.86
C GLN A 80 5.22 -3.01 -10.19
N GLU A 81 4.04 -2.51 -10.54
CA GLU A 81 2.76 -3.07 -10.08
C GLU A 81 2.51 -4.47 -10.65
N GLU A 82 1.81 -5.29 -9.87
CA GLU A 82 1.40 -6.63 -10.27
C GLU A 82 0.17 -7.08 -9.47
N THR A 83 -0.61 -7.98 -10.06
CA THR A 83 -1.73 -8.65 -9.39
C THR A 83 -1.28 -9.96 -8.76
N ALA A 84 -1.75 -10.22 -7.53
CA ALA A 84 -1.49 -11.48 -6.84
C ALA A 84 -2.76 -12.22 -6.40
N TRP A 85 -2.69 -13.55 -6.40
CA TRP A 85 -3.75 -14.46 -5.97
C TRP A 85 -3.23 -15.49 -4.97
N ALA A 86 -4.04 -15.79 -3.94
CA ALA A 86 -3.77 -16.94 -3.08
C ALA A 86 -3.79 -18.23 -3.91
N ALA A 87 -2.73 -19.03 -3.78
CA ALA A 87 -2.55 -20.24 -4.55
C ALA A 87 -3.61 -21.30 -4.17
N GLY A 88 -4.38 -21.72 -5.17
CA GLY A 88 -5.39 -22.76 -5.03
C GLY A 88 -5.78 -23.38 -6.37
N LEU A 89 -7.08 -23.55 -6.60
CA LEU A 89 -7.64 -24.06 -7.84
C LEU A 89 -8.04 -22.90 -8.76
N PRO A 90 -7.96 -23.06 -10.09
CA PRO A 90 -8.43 -22.03 -11.02
C PRO A 90 -9.96 -21.90 -10.94
N TYR A 91 -10.47 -20.68 -11.10
CA TYR A 91 -11.91 -20.45 -11.24
C TYR A 91 -12.48 -21.28 -12.40
N VAL A 92 -13.63 -21.92 -12.19
CA VAL A 92 -14.16 -22.91 -13.14
C VAL A 92 -14.62 -22.20 -14.42
N GLY A 93 -14.01 -22.55 -15.56
CA GLY A 93 -14.36 -21.96 -16.85
C GLY A 93 -13.94 -20.50 -17.04
N ALA A 94 -13.07 -19.96 -16.16
CA ALA A 94 -12.48 -18.65 -16.32
C ALA A 94 -11.48 -18.62 -17.50
N ASN A 95 -11.33 -17.46 -18.13
CA ASN A 95 -10.31 -17.23 -19.17
C ASN A 95 -9.10 -16.44 -18.65
N GLN A 96 -9.11 -16.11 -17.36
CA GLN A 96 -8.03 -15.47 -16.62
C GLN A 96 -7.44 -16.45 -15.59
N TRP A 97 -6.25 -16.14 -15.07
CA TRP A 97 -5.52 -17.00 -14.14
C TRP A 97 -5.96 -16.84 -12.67
N ALA A 98 -7.20 -16.41 -12.42
CA ALA A 98 -7.72 -16.24 -11.07
C ALA A 98 -7.81 -17.59 -10.33
N MET A 99 -7.45 -17.58 -9.05
CA MET A 99 -7.41 -18.77 -8.20
C MET A 99 -8.32 -18.59 -6.98
N TYR A 100 -8.93 -19.69 -6.53
CA TYR A 100 -9.65 -19.76 -5.26
C TYR A 100 -9.07 -20.88 -4.40
N VAL A 101 -9.16 -20.70 -3.08
CA VAL A 101 -8.65 -21.64 -2.08
C VAL A 101 -9.82 -22.40 -1.47
N PRO A 102 -9.88 -23.74 -1.62
CA PRO A 102 -10.76 -24.56 -0.81
C PRO A 102 -10.34 -24.53 0.66
N TYR A 103 -11.30 -24.32 1.55
CA TYR A 103 -11.08 -24.19 2.98
C TYR A 103 -12.01 -25.13 3.74
N PHE A 104 -11.42 -25.99 4.58
CA PHE A 104 -12.13 -27.10 5.24
C PHE A 104 -12.37 -26.86 6.74
N GLY A 105 -12.44 -25.59 7.17
CA GLY A 105 -12.75 -25.25 8.56
C GLY A 105 -11.58 -25.39 9.53
N GLU A 106 -10.36 -25.53 9.04
CA GLU A 106 -9.13 -25.60 9.83
C GLU A 106 -8.12 -24.57 9.33
N ALA A 107 -7.16 -24.20 10.18
CA ALA A 107 -6.10 -23.27 9.78
C ALA A 107 -5.33 -23.80 8.56
N LEU A 108 -5.11 -22.95 7.58
CA LEU A 108 -4.52 -23.30 6.29
C LEU A 108 -3.57 -22.20 5.86
N THR A 109 -2.38 -22.57 5.40
CA THR A 109 -1.44 -21.64 4.76
C THR A 109 -1.23 -22.08 3.31
N VAL A 110 -1.31 -21.12 2.40
CA VAL A 110 -1.02 -21.31 0.97
C VAL A 110 -0.04 -20.25 0.50
N ASN A 111 0.62 -20.50 -0.63
CA ASN A 111 1.49 -19.51 -1.26
C ASN A 111 0.64 -18.36 -1.82
N LEU A 112 1.28 -17.21 -2.02
CA LEU A 112 0.75 -16.07 -2.74
C LEU A 112 1.52 -15.93 -4.05
N LEU A 113 0.82 -15.98 -5.18
CA LEU A 113 1.43 -15.89 -6.50
C LEU A 113 1.10 -14.56 -7.16
N ALA A 114 2.12 -13.77 -7.47
CA ALA A 114 2.02 -12.56 -8.27
C ALA A 114 2.36 -12.87 -9.75
N GLY A 115 1.67 -12.23 -10.70
CA GLY A 115 1.97 -12.36 -12.12
C GLY A 115 2.02 -13.82 -12.62
N GLN A 116 1.09 -14.65 -12.14
CA GLN A 116 0.97 -16.10 -12.38
C GLN A 116 2.01 -17.01 -11.71
N TYR A 117 3.26 -16.58 -11.58
CA TYR A 117 4.36 -17.50 -11.24
C TYR A 117 5.36 -16.97 -10.21
N MET A 118 5.29 -15.69 -9.84
CA MET A 118 6.21 -15.10 -8.89
C MET A 118 5.75 -15.40 -7.46
N ASP A 119 6.65 -15.94 -6.64
CA ASP A 119 6.39 -16.17 -5.23
C ASP A 119 6.43 -14.83 -4.48
N ALA A 120 5.25 -14.33 -4.11
CA ALA A 120 5.08 -13.07 -3.39
C ALA A 120 4.94 -13.29 -1.88
N GLY A 121 5.03 -14.53 -1.39
CA GLY A 121 4.93 -14.86 0.03
C GLY A 121 3.76 -15.81 0.33
N THR A 122 3.03 -15.57 1.42
CA THR A 122 2.02 -16.51 1.94
C THR A 122 0.72 -15.85 2.39
N ILE A 123 -0.35 -16.64 2.34
CA ILE A 123 -1.67 -16.34 2.91
C ILE A 123 -1.99 -17.40 3.96
N THR A 124 -2.32 -16.98 5.17
CA THR A 124 -2.77 -17.86 6.26
C THR A 124 -4.21 -17.57 6.62
N PHE A 125 -5.06 -18.58 6.48
CA PHE A 125 -6.41 -18.64 7.00
C PHE A 125 -6.37 -19.19 8.42
N SER A 126 -6.95 -18.49 9.39
CA SER A 126 -7.08 -18.99 10.76
C SER A 126 -8.06 -20.16 10.83
N ALA A 127 -8.10 -20.88 11.96
CA ALA A 127 -9.29 -21.66 12.30
C ALA A 127 -10.50 -20.73 12.55
N PRO A 128 -11.75 -21.20 12.36
CA PRO A 128 -12.94 -20.40 12.60
C PRO A 128 -13.08 -19.98 14.07
N VAL A 129 -13.33 -18.70 14.32
CA VAL A 129 -13.68 -18.19 15.66
C VAL A 129 -14.92 -17.33 15.55
N GLY A 130 -16.00 -17.73 16.23
CA GLY A 130 -17.25 -16.97 16.23
C GLY A 130 -17.94 -16.85 14.86
N GLY A 131 -17.68 -17.79 13.94
CA GLY A 131 -18.23 -17.77 12.58
C GLY A 131 -17.40 -16.95 11.59
N TYR A 132 -16.19 -16.52 11.96
CA TYR A 132 -15.29 -15.76 11.10
C TYR A 132 -13.92 -16.44 10.94
N VAL A 133 -13.27 -16.17 9.82
CA VAL A 133 -11.89 -16.54 9.51
C VAL A 133 -11.07 -15.25 9.38
N THR A 134 -9.92 -15.21 10.04
CA THR A 134 -8.92 -14.17 9.82
C THR A 134 -7.97 -14.64 8.73
N ILE A 135 -7.84 -13.84 7.67
CA ILE A 135 -6.89 -14.06 6.58
C ILE A 135 -5.72 -13.10 6.80
N THR A 136 -4.53 -13.66 6.94
CA THR A 136 -3.28 -12.93 7.15
C THR A 136 -2.39 -13.08 5.93
N VAL A 137 -1.91 -11.95 5.42
CA VAL A 137 -0.97 -11.86 4.32
C VAL A 137 0.42 -11.61 4.89
N ASN A 138 1.41 -12.35 4.39
CA ASN A 138 2.82 -12.04 4.60
C ASN A 138 3.50 -12.00 3.22
N LEU A 139 3.86 -10.80 2.78
CA LEU A 139 4.61 -10.56 1.56
C LEU A 139 6.10 -10.79 1.80
N GLU A 140 6.74 -11.44 0.82
CA GLU A 140 8.15 -11.78 0.85
C GLU A 140 8.81 -11.39 -0.49
N ASN A 141 10.11 -11.67 -0.65
CA ASN A 141 10.84 -11.47 -1.90
C ASN A 141 10.79 -10.03 -2.46
N GLY A 142 10.71 -9.04 -1.58
CA GLY A 142 10.66 -7.62 -1.95
C GLY A 142 9.27 -7.11 -2.33
N PHE A 143 8.26 -7.97 -2.36
CA PHE A 143 6.89 -7.54 -2.62
C PHE A 143 6.34 -6.69 -1.48
N VAL A 144 5.59 -5.66 -1.84
CA VAL A 144 4.88 -4.77 -0.93
C VAL A 144 3.43 -4.61 -1.37
N PHE A 145 2.55 -4.28 -0.42
CA PHE A 145 1.21 -3.80 -0.75
C PHE A 145 1.35 -2.52 -1.56
N TYR A 146 0.63 -2.45 -2.67
CA TYR A 146 0.65 -1.32 -3.56
C TYR A 146 -0.75 -0.71 -3.67
N TYR A 147 -0.81 0.57 -3.95
CA TYR A 147 -2.00 1.24 -4.42
C TYR A 147 -1.55 2.30 -5.40
N ASP A 148 -2.31 2.50 -6.47
CA ASP A 148 -2.00 3.53 -7.45
C ASP A 148 -2.21 4.91 -6.81
N LEU A 149 -1.13 5.68 -6.66
CA LEU A 149 -1.17 7.05 -6.13
C LEU A 149 -1.90 8.02 -7.08
N ALA A 150 -2.09 7.64 -8.34
CA ALA A 150 -2.86 8.41 -9.32
C ALA A 150 -4.37 8.12 -9.24
N ASP A 151 -4.79 7.10 -8.48
CA ASP A 151 -6.19 6.86 -8.17
C ASP A 151 -6.60 7.72 -6.96
N GLU A 152 -7.53 8.65 -7.17
CA GLU A 152 -8.01 9.57 -6.13
C GLU A 152 -8.92 8.88 -5.09
N GLU A 153 -9.33 7.64 -5.37
CA GLU A 153 -9.97 6.76 -4.38
C GLU A 153 -8.87 5.88 -3.75
N GLU A 154 -8.67 5.95 -2.43
CA GLU A 154 -7.85 4.95 -1.72
C GLU A 154 -8.46 3.56 -1.98
N ASP A 155 -8.01 2.87 -3.03
CA ASP A 155 -8.60 1.58 -3.42
C ASP A 155 -8.11 0.49 -2.47
N ASP A 156 -9.02 -0.45 -2.19
CA ASP A 156 -8.77 -1.54 -1.27
C ASP A 156 -7.79 -2.54 -1.90
N ASN A 157 -6.51 -2.53 -1.52
CA ASN A 157 -5.51 -3.42 -2.13
C ASN A 157 -5.49 -4.86 -1.59
N LEU A 158 -6.34 -5.20 -0.63
CA LEU A 158 -6.65 -6.57 -0.23
C LEU A 158 -8.15 -6.83 -0.38
N LYS A 159 -8.50 -7.72 -1.32
CA LYS A 159 -9.88 -8.00 -1.72
C LYS A 159 -10.16 -9.50 -1.55
N VAL A 160 -11.25 -9.84 -0.88
CA VAL A 160 -11.66 -11.22 -0.60
C VAL A 160 -13.13 -11.44 -0.94
N GLN A 161 -13.42 -12.55 -1.60
CA GLN A 161 -14.78 -13.07 -1.76
C GLN A 161 -14.84 -14.47 -1.20
N ASP A 162 -15.83 -14.74 -0.35
CA ASP A 162 -16.16 -16.08 0.12
C ASP A 162 -17.26 -16.72 -0.74
N TYR A 163 -17.25 -18.05 -0.85
CA TYR A 163 -18.21 -18.81 -1.64
C TYR A 163 -18.60 -20.13 -0.97
N GLU A 164 -19.88 -20.49 -1.10
CA GLU A 164 -20.42 -21.78 -0.65
C GLU A 164 -20.04 -22.93 -1.59
N PHE A 165 -19.97 -22.64 -2.89
CA PHE A 165 -19.62 -23.57 -3.96
C PHE A 165 -18.37 -23.09 -4.71
N PRO A 166 -17.65 -23.97 -5.43
CA PRO A 166 -16.54 -23.55 -6.27
C PRO A 166 -16.97 -22.42 -7.21
N PRO A 167 -16.24 -21.29 -7.26
CA PRO A 167 -16.65 -20.16 -8.09
C PRO A 167 -16.41 -20.42 -9.57
N GLU A 168 -17.32 -19.91 -10.40
CA GLU A 168 -17.31 -20.08 -11.85
C GLU A 168 -17.13 -18.75 -12.58
N GLY A 169 -16.54 -18.81 -13.77
CA GLY A 169 -16.32 -17.66 -14.63
C GLY A 169 -15.29 -16.68 -14.09
N ASN A 170 -15.26 -15.51 -14.70
CA ASN A 170 -14.33 -14.46 -14.36
C ASN A 170 -14.77 -13.74 -13.07
N PRO A 171 -13.93 -13.70 -12.02
CA PRO A 171 -14.25 -12.90 -10.84
C PRO A 171 -14.42 -11.42 -11.19
N ALA A 172 -15.43 -10.80 -10.60
CA ALA A 172 -15.60 -9.35 -10.62
C ALA A 172 -14.89 -8.76 -9.40
N ILE A 173 -13.55 -8.66 -9.45
CA ILE A 173 -12.68 -8.30 -8.32
C ILE A 173 -13.14 -7.00 -7.63
N GLY A 174 -13.48 -5.96 -8.39
CA GLY A 174 -13.99 -4.69 -7.84
C GLY A 174 -15.39 -4.77 -7.20
N LYS A 175 -16.04 -5.94 -7.22
CA LYS A 175 -17.33 -6.22 -6.56
C LYS A 175 -17.22 -7.26 -5.46
N PHE A 176 -16.01 -7.61 -5.04
CA PHE A 176 -15.84 -8.50 -3.90
C PHE A 176 -16.44 -7.88 -2.64
N ASP A 177 -17.13 -8.70 -1.85
CA ASP A 177 -17.88 -8.25 -0.67
C ASP A 177 -16.97 -7.76 0.47
N TRP A 178 -15.77 -8.31 0.58
CA TRP A 178 -14.81 -7.99 1.64
C TRP A 178 -13.56 -7.37 1.07
N LYS A 179 -13.21 -6.19 1.56
CA LYS A 179 -12.09 -5.45 1.05
C LYS A 179 -11.56 -4.48 2.10
N THR A 180 -10.26 -4.25 2.09
CA THR A 180 -9.60 -3.32 3.00
C THR A 180 -8.39 -2.68 2.35
N PHE A 181 -8.15 -1.43 2.69
CA PHE A 181 -6.90 -0.75 2.44
C PHE A 181 -5.82 -1.19 3.43
N ILE A 182 -4.67 -1.63 2.91
CA ILE A 182 -3.43 -1.82 3.65
C ILE A 182 -2.45 -0.73 3.19
N PRO A 183 -1.80 0.02 4.11
CA PRO A 183 -0.88 1.09 3.71
C PRO A 183 0.19 0.62 2.72
N GLY A 184 0.34 1.34 1.61
CA GLY A 184 1.35 1.05 0.61
C GLY A 184 2.76 0.94 1.21
N GLY A 185 3.55 0.01 0.70
CA GLY A 185 4.88 -0.32 1.26
C GLY A 185 4.86 -1.27 2.46
N SER A 186 3.68 -1.63 2.99
CA SER A 186 3.56 -2.67 4.01
C SER A 186 3.89 -4.05 3.42
N THR A 187 4.37 -4.97 4.25
CA THR A 187 4.61 -6.38 3.88
C THR A 187 3.67 -7.34 4.59
N THR A 188 2.79 -6.85 5.45
CA THR A 188 1.79 -7.67 6.13
C THR A 188 0.44 -6.95 6.18
N GLY A 189 -0.64 -7.72 6.13
CA GLY A 189 -2.00 -7.22 6.13
C GLY A 189 -2.97 -8.29 6.61
N THR A 190 -4.12 -7.87 7.13
CA THR A 190 -5.14 -8.79 7.64
C THR A 190 -6.53 -8.34 7.28
N ILE A 191 -7.40 -9.29 6.98
CA ILE A 191 -8.84 -9.07 6.82
C ILE A 191 -9.61 -10.19 7.53
N VAL A 192 -10.79 -9.87 8.08
CA VAL A 192 -11.67 -10.83 8.74
C VAL A 192 -12.93 -10.98 7.92
N VAL A 193 -13.27 -12.22 7.56
CA VAL A 193 -14.41 -12.55 6.68
C VAL A 193 -15.25 -13.67 7.29
N PRO A 194 -16.54 -13.84 6.93
CA PRO A 194 -17.33 -14.97 7.37
C PRO A 194 -16.74 -16.31 6.94
N VAL A 195 -17.00 -17.34 7.74
CA VAL A 195 -16.60 -18.72 7.40
C VAL A 195 -17.41 -19.23 6.21
N ASN A 196 -16.71 -19.66 5.17
CA ASN A 196 -17.27 -20.37 4.02
C ASN A 196 -16.30 -21.45 3.48
N ASN A 197 -16.73 -22.17 2.43
CA ASN A 197 -16.02 -23.33 1.89
C ASN A 197 -14.89 -22.96 0.93
N TYR A 198 -14.96 -21.81 0.26
CA TYR A 198 -13.99 -21.36 -0.73
C TYR A 198 -13.75 -19.87 -0.61
N TYR A 199 -12.53 -19.42 -0.91
CA TYR A 199 -12.19 -18.00 -0.91
C TYR A 199 -11.39 -17.61 -2.16
N GLY A 200 -11.81 -16.55 -2.84
CA GLY A 200 -10.95 -15.80 -3.73
C GLY A 200 -10.24 -14.71 -2.94
N VAL A 201 -8.91 -14.72 -2.92
CA VAL A 201 -8.10 -13.71 -2.23
C VAL A 201 -7.19 -13.06 -3.27
N HIS A 202 -7.43 -11.79 -3.53
CA HIS A 202 -6.78 -10.98 -4.54
C HIS A 202 -6.07 -9.79 -3.88
N LEU A 203 -4.85 -9.52 -4.33
CA LEU A 203 -4.06 -8.40 -3.85
C LEU A 203 -3.50 -7.58 -4.99
N ASP A 204 -3.41 -6.27 -4.75
CA ASP A 204 -2.61 -5.35 -5.55
C ASP A 204 -1.25 -5.18 -4.85
N VAL A 205 -0.20 -5.64 -5.52
CA VAL A 205 1.17 -5.66 -4.98
C VAL A 205 2.12 -4.97 -5.94
N ALA A 206 3.31 -4.64 -5.47
CA ALA A 206 4.40 -4.22 -6.33
C ALA A 206 5.71 -4.86 -5.88
N TYR A 207 6.65 -5.01 -6.81
CA TYR A 207 7.99 -5.55 -6.56
C TYR A 207 9.05 -4.59 -7.11
N PRO A 208 10.27 -4.60 -6.51
CA PRO A 208 11.33 -3.70 -6.91
C PRO A 208 11.83 -4.03 -8.33
N VAL A 209 12.05 -2.98 -9.11
CA VAL A 209 12.66 -3.01 -10.44
C VAL A 209 13.71 -1.91 -10.55
N GLU A 210 14.62 -2.05 -11.51
CA GLU A 210 15.56 -0.97 -11.85
C GLU A 210 14.77 0.24 -12.37
N CYS A 211 15.17 1.44 -11.95
CA CYS A 211 14.60 2.67 -12.49
C CYS A 211 15.03 2.88 -13.95
N GLU A 212 14.10 3.32 -14.80
CA GLU A 212 14.35 3.67 -16.21
C GLU A 212 14.75 5.14 -16.41
#